data_AF-A0A3A0G319-F1
#
_entry.id   AF-A0A3A0G319-F1
#
_cell.length_a   1.000
_cell.length_b   1.000
_cell.length_c   1.000
_cell.angle_alpha   90.00
_cell.angle_beta   90.00
_cell.angle_gamma   90.00
#
_symmetry.space_group_name_H-M   'P 1'
#
loop_
_entity.id
_entity.type
_entity.pdbx_description
1 polymer ?
#
loop_
_entity_poly.entity_id
_entity_poly.type
_entity_poly.pdbx_seq_one_letter_code
_entity_poly.pdbx_strand_id
1 'polypeptide(L)'
;MAESSNGRRHDIDWLRIAATYLLLFFHVGMVFNPAPFYHIRNADQSFAMLVVCGFVSLWHMPLFFLLAGWSAFSSLSVRGAGGFLRERVFRLFVPLVAGCVLLMPAIKYLELSSGLDANYTGLYVAPHLQEGFREVVPAGLPVAAPFDESFFEFLPTFFTEPARFTWAHLWFVAYLLTFTLLYLPLFRRIRDSRGRFERGVSAVWVYAPVVPLAIVQVTMRERWPGLQTLIDDWANFAYYSIFLIAGFALARFPALEEAVHRERKRALGIALAASSVLLLGVLGVFSSPAILLAHTAIAGWCFVLALLGWARQKLSFTTPALGYLAESAFPIYLLHQSAIVVPGYFLIRAPFGLWTKLFLLLAVATATTMAIYHVLVRPFAVPRFLCGMKPRRSPVRQRLAVGLAGTGAALALVLAAGTTPASETVQKRPAPPFGRWYAEGGAAQVEITDCDGRLCGRVVSLRSPFDENGCALRDVNNPAAPERSRPLLGLQILHAAERAHGDGPDWIGTIYDPGSGRTYRCEIRSDGADRLQLRGYVGVPLIGRTTTWIRVGREDDMCRQTDRPEAATLHGENSS
;
A
#
# COMPACT_ATOMS: atom_id res chain seq x y z
N MET A 1 -36.21 -2.34 -29.44
CA MET A 1 -35.21 -1.27 -29.27
C MET A 1 -33.97 -1.88 -28.62
N ALA A 2 -33.07 -2.37 -29.46
CA ALA A 2 -31.81 -2.98 -29.05
C ALA A 2 -30.69 -2.11 -29.63
N GLU A 3 -30.37 -1.02 -28.93
CA GLU A 3 -29.11 -0.32 -29.13
C GLU A 3 -28.09 -0.97 -28.19
N SER A 4 -27.08 -1.58 -28.80
CA SER A 4 -25.84 -1.97 -28.14
C SER A 4 -25.13 -0.72 -27.61
N SER A 5 -25.47 -0.25 -26.41
CA SER A 5 -24.66 0.77 -25.75
C SER A 5 -23.40 0.10 -25.21
N ASN A 6 -22.36 0.14 -26.01
CA ASN A 6 -20.97 -0.09 -25.61
C ASN A 6 -20.49 1.08 -24.72
N GLY A 7 -21.34 1.49 -23.76
CA GLY A 7 -21.19 2.62 -22.87
C GLY A 7 -20.71 2.17 -21.51
N ARG A 8 -19.92 3.03 -20.87
CA ARG A 8 -19.41 2.80 -19.52
C ARG A 8 -20.57 2.63 -18.53
N ARG A 9 -20.54 1.56 -17.74
CA ARG A 9 -21.56 1.25 -16.71
C ARG A 9 -21.32 2.07 -15.44
N HIS A 10 -21.90 3.26 -15.40
CA HIS A 10 -21.74 4.22 -14.28
C HIS A 10 -22.35 3.71 -12.97
N ASP A 11 -23.42 2.92 -13.04
CA ASP A 11 -24.06 2.27 -11.90
C ASP A 11 -23.08 1.37 -11.14
N ILE A 12 -22.29 0.58 -11.87
CA ILE A 12 -21.24 -0.28 -11.31
C ILE A 12 -20.10 0.55 -10.71
N ASP A 13 -19.72 1.64 -11.35
CA ASP A 13 -18.68 2.54 -10.84
C ASP A 13 -19.12 3.22 -9.54
N TRP A 14 -20.36 3.73 -9.47
CA TRP A 14 -20.90 4.32 -8.25
C TRP A 14 -21.03 3.33 -7.10
N LEU A 15 -21.46 2.09 -7.36
CA LEU A 15 -21.45 1.04 -6.34
C LEU A 15 -20.04 0.80 -5.79
N ARG A 16 -19.05 0.67 -6.68
CA ARG A 16 -17.66 0.47 -6.28
C ARG A 16 -17.15 1.66 -5.45
N ILE A 17 -17.43 2.89 -5.88
CA ILE A 17 -17.06 4.12 -5.17
C ILE A 17 -17.71 4.13 -3.79
N ALA A 18 -19.03 3.98 -3.70
CA ALA A 18 -19.75 4.00 -2.43
C ALA A 18 -19.24 2.94 -1.46
N ALA A 19 -19.06 1.70 -1.92
CA ALA A 19 -18.48 0.62 -1.12
C ALA A 19 -17.05 0.94 -0.68
N THR A 20 -16.24 1.57 -1.54
CA THR A 20 -14.86 1.92 -1.20
C THR A 20 -14.80 2.99 -0.11
N TYR A 21 -15.60 4.05 -0.21
CA TYR A 21 -15.59 5.11 0.80
C TYR A 21 -16.23 4.64 2.12
N LEU A 22 -17.16 3.69 2.08
CA LEU A 22 -17.71 3.05 3.27
C LEU A 22 -16.64 2.30 4.08
N LEU A 23 -15.55 1.82 3.46
CA LEU A 23 -14.45 1.14 4.17
C LEU A 23 -13.86 2.00 5.29
N LEU A 24 -13.70 3.30 5.06
CA LEU A 24 -13.15 4.22 6.06
C LEU A 24 -14.00 4.20 7.32
N PHE A 25 -15.32 4.37 7.16
CA PHE A 25 -16.25 4.33 8.29
C PHE A 25 -16.27 2.95 8.96
N PHE A 26 -16.34 1.87 8.16
CA PHE A 26 -16.36 0.50 8.67
C PHE A 26 -15.13 0.20 9.54
N HIS A 27 -13.92 0.47 9.03
CA HIS A 27 -12.68 0.16 9.73
C HIS A 27 -12.42 1.07 10.92
N VAL A 28 -12.92 2.31 10.91
CA VAL A 28 -12.94 3.16 12.12
C VAL A 28 -13.90 2.57 13.15
N GLY A 29 -15.09 2.14 12.73
CA GLY A 29 -16.06 1.46 13.59
C GLY A 29 -15.48 0.20 14.24
N MET A 30 -14.65 -0.57 13.52
CA MET A 30 -13.97 -1.76 14.05
C MET A 30 -13.04 -1.47 15.24
N VAL A 31 -12.48 -0.26 15.38
CA VAL A 31 -11.65 0.13 16.55
C VAL A 31 -12.49 0.20 17.85
N PHE A 32 -13.78 0.50 17.72
CA PHE A 32 -14.75 0.66 18.81
C PHE A 32 -15.79 -0.46 18.82
N ASN A 33 -15.56 -1.52 18.05
CA ASN A 33 -16.39 -2.71 18.00
C ASN A 33 -15.87 -3.74 19.03
N PRO A 34 -16.73 -4.30 19.90
CA PRO A 34 -16.38 -5.39 20.81
C PRO A 34 -15.73 -6.62 20.14
N ALA A 35 -16.01 -6.86 18.84
CA ALA A 35 -15.49 -8.01 18.11
C ALA A 35 -13.95 -8.04 18.08
N PRO A 36 -13.33 -9.23 18.15
CA PRO A 36 -11.94 -9.30 18.55
C PRO A 36 -10.92 -9.08 17.42
N PHE A 37 -11.37 -9.10 16.17
CA PHE A 37 -10.51 -9.20 15.00
C PHE A 37 -10.19 -7.84 14.37
N TYR A 38 -9.37 -7.03 15.05
CA TYR A 38 -8.81 -5.79 14.48
C TYR A 38 -7.44 -5.44 15.06
N HIS A 39 -6.68 -4.60 14.35
CA HIS A 39 -5.26 -4.31 14.69
C HIS A 39 -5.07 -3.47 15.97
N ILE A 40 -6.06 -2.68 16.34
CA ILE A 40 -6.06 -1.84 17.54
C ILE A 40 -7.47 -1.81 18.12
N ARG A 41 -7.57 -1.60 19.43
CA ARG A 41 -8.84 -1.64 20.15
C ARG A 41 -8.92 -0.51 21.17
N ASN A 42 -10.01 0.24 21.19
CA ASN A 42 -10.27 1.23 22.25
C ASN A 42 -10.65 0.54 23.58
N ALA A 43 -10.41 1.18 24.72
CA ALA A 43 -10.86 0.61 26.00
C ALA A 43 -12.41 0.54 26.06
N ASP A 44 -13.07 1.65 25.74
CA ASP A 44 -14.52 1.71 25.65
C ASP A 44 -15.02 1.15 24.32
N GLN A 45 -16.06 0.31 24.38
CA GLN A 45 -16.61 -0.38 23.22
C GLN A 45 -18.09 -0.02 23.01
N SER A 46 -18.58 -0.18 21.78
CA SER A 46 -19.96 0.15 21.42
C SER A 46 -20.68 -1.04 20.80
N PHE A 47 -21.73 -1.50 21.47
CA PHE A 47 -22.66 -2.49 20.91
C PHE A 47 -23.31 -1.99 19.60
N ALA A 48 -23.54 -0.68 19.46
CA ALA A 48 -24.02 -0.12 18.21
C ALA A 48 -23.00 -0.33 17.07
N MET A 49 -21.71 -0.20 17.35
CA MET A 49 -20.67 -0.49 16.35
C MET A 49 -20.57 -1.97 16.01
N LEU A 50 -20.83 -2.88 16.96
CA LEU A 50 -20.96 -4.31 16.67
C LEU A 50 -22.06 -4.57 15.64
N VAL A 51 -23.26 -4.03 15.86
CA VAL A 51 -24.41 -4.21 14.97
C VAL A 51 -24.16 -3.58 13.60
N VAL A 52 -23.66 -2.34 13.56
CA VAL A 52 -23.41 -1.61 12.31
C VAL A 52 -22.30 -2.27 11.49
N CYS A 53 -21.16 -2.60 12.10
CA CYS A 53 -20.06 -3.27 11.40
C CYS A 53 -20.46 -4.69 10.98
N GLY A 54 -21.16 -5.43 11.83
CA GLY A 54 -21.71 -6.74 11.49
C GLY A 54 -22.62 -6.68 10.28
N PHE A 55 -23.54 -5.72 10.24
CA PHE A 55 -24.45 -5.48 9.11
C PHE A 55 -23.70 -5.19 7.80
N VAL A 56 -22.72 -4.28 7.84
CA VAL A 56 -21.89 -3.96 6.65
C VAL A 56 -21.13 -5.20 6.19
N SER A 57 -20.60 -6.00 7.11
CA SER A 57 -19.82 -7.20 6.81
C SER A 57 -20.61 -8.26 6.03
N LEU A 58 -21.95 -8.29 6.17
CA LEU A 58 -22.79 -9.27 5.46
C LEU A 58 -22.66 -9.17 3.94
N TRP A 59 -22.58 -7.95 3.40
CA TRP A 59 -22.72 -7.71 1.96
C TRP A 59 -21.54 -7.00 1.32
N HIS A 60 -20.72 -6.30 2.10
CA HIS A 60 -19.70 -5.39 1.58
C HIS A 60 -18.57 -6.10 0.82
N MET A 61 -17.89 -7.07 1.44
CA MET A 61 -16.87 -7.88 0.74
C MET A 61 -17.46 -8.76 -0.37
N PRO A 62 -18.60 -9.44 -0.16
CA PRO A 62 -19.31 -10.13 -1.24
C PRO A 62 -19.60 -9.26 -2.47
N LEU A 63 -20.03 -8.00 -2.26
CA LEU A 63 -20.24 -7.04 -3.33
C LEU A 63 -18.95 -6.81 -4.11
N PHE A 64 -17.83 -6.57 -3.43
CA PHE A 64 -16.55 -6.33 -4.09
C PHE A 64 -16.09 -7.51 -4.96
N PHE A 65 -16.21 -8.75 -4.47
CA PHE A 65 -15.89 -9.94 -5.27
C PHE A 65 -16.80 -10.06 -6.49
N LEU A 66 -18.10 -9.80 -6.34
CA LEU A 66 -19.03 -9.83 -7.46
C LEU A 66 -18.70 -8.74 -8.49
N LEU A 67 -18.49 -7.49 -8.06
CA LEU A 67 -18.11 -6.39 -8.94
C LEU A 67 -16.78 -6.64 -9.65
N ALA A 68 -15.83 -7.29 -8.98
CA ALA A 68 -14.56 -7.69 -9.57
C ALA A 68 -14.75 -8.73 -10.67
N GLY A 69 -15.64 -9.71 -10.47
CA GLY A 69 -16.02 -10.71 -11.47
C GLY A 69 -16.70 -10.07 -12.68
N TRP A 70 -17.64 -9.15 -12.43
CA TRP A 70 -18.33 -8.38 -13.46
C TRP A 70 -17.33 -7.60 -14.33
N SER A 71 -16.37 -6.92 -13.68
CA SER A 71 -15.32 -6.16 -14.37
C SER A 71 -14.32 -7.05 -15.10
N ALA A 72 -14.13 -8.29 -14.64
CA ALA A 72 -13.24 -9.26 -15.25
C ALA A 72 -13.74 -9.74 -16.61
N PHE A 73 -15.05 -9.87 -16.80
CA PHE A 73 -15.63 -10.20 -18.11
C PHE A 73 -15.26 -9.16 -19.17
N SER A 74 -15.55 -7.88 -18.92
CA SER A 74 -15.24 -6.80 -19.87
C SER A 74 -13.74 -6.72 -20.17
N SER A 75 -12.87 -6.82 -19.15
CA SER A 75 -11.42 -6.83 -19.36
C SER A 75 -10.96 -8.02 -20.22
N LEU A 76 -11.42 -9.24 -19.92
CA LEU A 76 -11.02 -10.44 -20.67
C LEU A 76 -11.53 -10.41 -22.12
N SER A 77 -12.74 -9.90 -22.34
CA SER A 77 -13.35 -9.78 -23.67
C SER A 77 -12.63 -8.74 -24.54
N VAL A 78 -12.17 -7.63 -23.96
CA VAL A 78 -11.48 -6.57 -24.71
C VAL A 78 -9.99 -6.87 -24.92
N ARG A 79 -9.30 -7.46 -23.93
CA ARG A 79 -7.83 -7.60 -23.94
C ARG A 79 -7.33 -8.98 -24.35
N GLY A 80 -8.20 -9.98 -24.41
CA GLY A 80 -7.80 -11.38 -24.50
C GLY A 80 -7.06 -11.87 -23.24
N ALA A 81 -6.67 -13.14 -23.23
CA ALA A 81 -6.12 -13.78 -22.02
C ALA A 81 -4.76 -13.19 -21.59
N GLY A 82 -3.82 -13.01 -22.52
CA GLY A 82 -2.50 -12.46 -22.19
C GLY A 82 -2.56 -11.00 -21.70
N GLY A 83 -3.36 -10.17 -22.37
CA GLY A 83 -3.58 -8.78 -21.97
C GLY A 83 -4.31 -8.66 -20.63
N PHE A 84 -5.27 -9.57 -20.35
CA PHE A 84 -5.93 -9.68 -19.06
C PHE A 84 -4.94 -10.03 -17.95
N LEU A 85 -4.12 -11.07 -18.14
CA LEU A 85 -3.12 -11.48 -17.15
C LEU A 85 -2.12 -10.36 -16.83
N ARG A 86 -1.59 -9.70 -17.87
CA ARG A 86 -0.70 -8.55 -17.70
C ARG A 86 -1.38 -7.44 -16.90
N GLU A 87 -2.64 -7.13 -17.19
CA GLU A 87 -3.40 -6.14 -16.41
C GLU A 87 -3.52 -6.55 -14.94
N ARG A 88 -3.85 -7.81 -14.64
CA ARG A 88 -3.99 -8.31 -13.27
C ARG A 88 -2.68 -8.20 -12.48
N VAL A 89 -1.55 -8.55 -13.08
CA VAL A 89 -0.24 -8.39 -12.44
C VAL A 89 0.02 -6.92 -12.09
N PHE A 90 -0.13 -5.99 -13.04
CA PHE A 90 0.14 -4.58 -12.77
C PHE A 90 -0.87 -3.92 -11.81
N ARG A 91 -2.11 -4.38 -11.79
CA ARG A 91 -3.17 -3.76 -10.96
C ARG A 91 -3.40 -4.41 -9.62
N LEU A 92 -2.95 -5.65 -9.42
CA LEU A 92 -3.18 -6.39 -8.18
C LEU A 92 -1.85 -6.81 -7.54
N PHE A 93 -0.96 -7.47 -8.28
CA PHE A 93 0.30 -7.96 -7.72
C PHE A 93 1.24 -6.83 -7.30
N VAL A 94 1.46 -5.82 -8.17
CA VAL A 94 2.34 -4.68 -7.83
C VAL A 94 1.84 -3.93 -6.59
N PRO A 95 0.55 -3.55 -6.49
CA PRO A 95 0.02 -2.93 -5.27
C PRO A 95 0.04 -3.82 -4.03
N LEU A 96 -0.19 -5.13 -4.19
CA LEU A 96 -0.10 -6.08 -3.08
C LEU A 96 1.30 -6.07 -2.48
N VAL A 97 2.34 -6.26 -3.31
CA VAL A 97 3.73 -6.26 -2.85
C VAL A 97 4.11 -4.90 -2.27
N ALA A 98 3.76 -3.80 -2.95
CA ALA A 98 4.05 -2.46 -2.48
C ALA A 98 3.39 -2.18 -1.12
N GLY A 99 2.12 -2.57 -0.93
CA GLY A 99 1.42 -2.43 0.33
C GLY A 99 2.02 -3.30 1.44
N CYS A 100 2.36 -4.56 1.15
CA CYS A 100 3.05 -5.47 2.08
C CYS A 100 4.39 -4.92 2.56
N VAL A 101 5.14 -4.22 1.69
CA VAL A 101 6.46 -3.68 2.05
C VAL A 101 6.35 -2.32 2.73
N LEU A 102 5.47 -1.44 2.25
CA LEU A 102 5.45 -0.02 2.66
C LEU A 102 4.47 0.29 3.78
N LEU A 103 3.38 -0.47 3.92
CA LEU A 103 2.27 -0.14 4.81
C LEU A 103 2.12 -1.16 5.95
N MET A 104 2.26 -2.45 5.64
CA MET A 104 1.97 -3.52 6.61
C MET A 104 2.94 -3.58 7.80
N PRO A 105 4.25 -3.30 7.67
CA PRO A 105 5.15 -3.35 8.83
C PRO A 105 4.72 -2.40 9.94
N ALA A 106 4.27 -1.17 9.58
CA ALA A 106 3.78 -0.21 10.55
C ALA A 106 2.48 -0.67 11.23
N ILE A 107 1.54 -1.26 10.47
CA ILE A 107 0.30 -1.79 11.02
C ILE A 107 0.60 -2.92 12.01
N LYS A 108 1.44 -3.89 11.61
CA LYS A 108 1.78 -5.04 12.46
C LYS A 108 2.56 -4.63 13.71
N TYR A 109 3.52 -3.72 13.57
CA TYR A 109 4.27 -3.21 14.71
C TYR A 109 3.36 -2.59 15.77
N LEU A 110 2.39 -1.77 15.35
CA LEU A 110 1.43 -1.14 16.26
C LEU A 110 0.42 -2.14 16.83
N GLU A 111 0.05 -3.17 16.08
CA GLU A 111 -0.75 -4.29 16.56
C GLU A 111 -0.04 -5.01 17.72
N LEU A 112 1.21 -5.44 17.51
CA LEU A 112 2.03 -6.10 18.53
C LEU A 112 2.27 -5.18 19.74
N SER A 113 2.60 -3.91 19.49
CA SER A 113 2.77 -2.89 20.53
C SER A 113 1.49 -2.61 21.33
N SER A 114 0.31 -2.89 20.75
CA SER A 114 -0.96 -2.78 21.44
C SER A 114 -1.30 -4.00 22.30
N GLY A 115 -0.49 -5.07 22.24
CA GLY A 115 -0.76 -6.33 22.93
C GLY A 115 -1.69 -7.27 22.15
N LEU A 116 -1.86 -7.04 20.86
CA LEU A 116 -2.60 -7.93 19.96
C LEU A 116 -1.61 -8.59 18.99
N ASP A 117 -1.85 -9.84 18.64
CA ASP A 117 -1.10 -10.53 17.59
C ASP A 117 -2.08 -11.35 16.75
N ALA A 118 -2.53 -10.76 15.64
CA ALA A 118 -3.31 -11.45 14.63
C ALA A 118 -2.35 -11.96 13.55
N ASN A 119 -2.28 -13.27 13.41
CA ASN A 119 -1.45 -13.94 12.42
C ASN A 119 -2.19 -15.13 11.80
N TYR A 120 -1.51 -15.91 10.97
CA TYR A 120 -2.15 -16.99 10.23
C TYR A 120 -2.60 -18.18 11.10
N THR A 121 -2.13 -18.30 12.35
CA THR A 121 -2.57 -19.34 13.28
C THR A 121 -3.73 -18.89 14.18
N GLY A 122 -4.03 -17.58 14.22
CA GLY A 122 -5.14 -17.04 15.00
C GLY A 122 -4.85 -15.67 15.58
N LEU A 123 -5.63 -15.32 16.61
CA LEU A 123 -5.50 -14.08 17.36
C LEU A 123 -5.00 -14.39 18.77
N TYR A 124 -3.89 -13.78 19.16
CA TYR A 124 -3.30 -13.85 20.49
C TYR A 124 -3.40 -12.48 21.18
N VAL A 125 -3.60 -12.49 22.49
CA VAL A 125 -3.90 -11.29 23.26
C VAL A 125 -3.06 -11.22 24.54
N ALA A 126 -2.46 -10.07 24.81
CA ALA A 126 -1.65 -9.84 25.99
C ALA A 126 -2.48 -9.96 27.29
N PRO A 127 -1.87 -10.38 28.42
CA PRO A 127 -2.60 -10.67 29.66
C PRO A 127 -3.50 -9.53 30.14
N HIS A 128 -3.06 -8.28 30.03
CA HIS A 128 -3.81 -7.10 30.46
C HIS A 128 -5.05 -6.79 29.62
N LEU A 129 -5.16 -7.37 28.41
CA LEU A 129 -6.33 -7.20 27.54
C LEU A 129 -7.33 -8.35 27.65
N GLN A 130 -6.92 -9.50 28.19
CA GLN A 130 -7.72 -10.73 28.21
C GLN A 130 -9.12 -10.53 28.80
N GLU A 131 -9.24 -9.77 29.89
CA GLU A 131 -10.50 -9.50 30.55
C GLU A 131 -11.51 -8.80 29.61
N GLY A 132 -11.05 -7.82 28.83
CA GLY A 132 -11.90 -7.11 27.86
C GLY A 132 -12.38 -7.96 26.67
N PHE A 133 -11.82 -9.17 26.47
CA PHE A 133 -12.28 -10.11 25.45
C PHE A 133 -13.24 -11.19 25.97
N ARG A 134 -13.29 -11.41 27.29
CA ARG A 134 -14.13 -12.47 27.89
C ARG A 134 -15.62 -12.29 27.62
N GLU A 135 -16.08 -11.06 27.47
CA GLU A 135 -17.47 -10.74 27.14
C GLU A 135 -17.88 -11.24 25.74
N VAL A 136 -16.92 -11.37 24.81
CA VAL A 136 -17.18 -11.70 23.41
C VAL A 136 -16.71 -13.12 23.07
N VAL A 137 -15.62 -13.56 23.70
CA VAL A 137 -15.08 -14.92 23.57
C VAL A 137 -14.96 -15.52 24.97
N PRO A 138 -16.03 -16.13 25.52
CA PRO A 138 -16.02 -16.66 26.88
C PRO A 138 -14.99 -17.77 27.10
N ALA A 139 -14.63 -18.51 26.04
CA ALA A 139 -13.59 -19.53 26.07
C ALA A 139 -12.17 -18.97 26.26
N GLY A 140 -11.99 -17.64 26.17
CA GLY A 140 -10.70 -16.98 26.23
C GLY A 140 -9.93 -17.04 24.90
N LEU A 141 -8.91 -16.18 24.77
CA LEU A 141 -7.99 -16.15 23.63
C LEU A 141 -6.58 -16.55 24.10
N PRO A 142 -5.76 -17.16 23.22
CA PRO A 142 -4.40 -17.53 23.58
C PRO A 142 -3.58 -16.28 23.94
N VAL A 143 -2.57 -16.46 24.79
CA VAL A 143 -1.76 -15.35 25.32
C VAL A 143 -0.69 -14.95 24.29
N ALA A 144 -0.61 -13.66 23.99
CA ALA A 144 0.44 -13.11 23.11
C ALA A 144 1.80 -13.10 23.81
N ALA A 145 2.87 -13.32 23.04
CA ALA A 145 4.22 -13.13 23.54
C ALA A 145 4.47 -11.65 23.90
N PRO A 146 5.28 -11.36 24.94
CA PRO A 146 5.71 -9.99 25.22
C PRO A 146 6.39 -9.38 23.99
N PHE A 147 6.14 -8.09 23.76
CA PHE A 147 6.72 -7.35 22.65
C PHE A 147 7.24 -5.99 23.13
N ASP A 148 8.56 -5.81 23.12
CA ASP A 148 9.28 -4.62 23.56
C ASP A 148 10.34 -4.15 22.54
N GLU A 149 10.39 -4.77 21.37
CA GLU A 149 11.32 -4.45 20.29
C GLU A 149 11.08 -3.05 19.73
N SER A 150 12.15 -2.37 19.35
CA SER A 150 12.06 -1.15 18.54
C SER A 150 11.62 -1.48 17.11
N PHE A 151 11.07 -0.49 16.39
CA PHE A 151 10.64 -0.69 15.00
C PHE A 151 11.76 -1.20 14.09
N PHE A 152 13.00 -0.78 14.30
CA PHE A 152 14.14 -1.21 13.48
C PHE A 152 14.62 -2.63 13.78
N GLU A 153 14.41 -3.13 14.99
CA GLU A 153 14.66 -4.53 15.36
C GLU A 153 13.54 -5.44 14.81
N PHE A 154 12.31 -4.98 14.89
CA PHE A 154 11.15 -5.67 14.35
C PHE A 154 11.18 -5.79 12.82
N LEU A 155 11.58 -4.74 12.10
CA LEU A 155 11.39 -4.67 10.64
C LEU A 155 12.03 -5.84 9.85
N PRO A 156 13.27 -6.29 10.12
CA PRO A 156 13.81 -7.49 9.47
C PRO A 156 12.96 -8.74 9.74
N THR A 157 12.55 -8.96 10.99
CA THR A 157 11.79 -10.14 11.41
C THR A 157 10.40 -10.19 10.77
N PHE A 158 9.78 -9.04 10.46
CA PHE A 158 8.53 -8.99 9.71
C PHE A 158 8.60 -9.72 8.35
N PHE A 159 9.76 -9.67 7.67
CA PHE A 159 9.96 -10.30 6.37
C PHE A 159 10.53 -11.72 6.45
N THR A 160 11.12 -12.10 7.58
CA THR A 160 11.77 -13.42 7.74
C THR A 160 10.97 -14.40 8.60
N GLU A 161 10.09 -13.91 9.48
CA GLU A 161 9.27 -14.73 10.36
C GLU A 161 7.82 -14.76 9.88
N PRO A 162 7.31 -15.93 9.43
CA PRO A 162 5.94 -16.05 8.94
C PRO A 162 4.87 -15.61 9.94
N ALA A 163 5.10 -15.79 11.25
CA ALA A 163 4.15 -15.41 12.31
C ALA A 163 4.00 -13.89 12.43
N ARG A 164 5.04 -13.13 12.07
CA ARG A 164 5.02 -11.66 12.10
C ARG A 164 4.49 -11.06 10.80
N PHE A 165 4.53 -11.80 9.69
CA PHE A 165 4.03 -11.30 8.42
C PHE A 165 2.50 -11.16 8.42
N THR A 166 2.01 -10.04 7.89
CA THR A 166 0.58 -9.87 7.60
C THR A 166 0.39 -9.03 6.33
N TRP A 167 -0.60 -9.37 5.54
CA TRP A 167 -1.13 -8.51 4.47
C TRP A 167 -2.31 -7.65 4.94
N ALA A 168 -2.73 -7.74 6.20
CA ALA A 168 -3.85 -6.99 6.79
C ALA A 168 -5.05 -6.90 5.82
N HIS A 169 -5.59 -5.70 5.54
CA HIS A 169 -6.69 -5.49 4.59
C HIS A 169 -6.41 -5.85 3.12
N LEU A 170 -5.16 -6.13 2.75
CA LEU A 170 -4.77 -6.50 1.38
C LEU A 170 -5.10 -7.94 1.01
N TRP A 171 -5.62 -8.72 1.97
CA TRP A 171 -6.16 -10.06 1.72
C TRP A 171 -7.11 -10.07 0.51
N PHE A 172 -7.98 -9.07 0.36
CA PHE A 172 -8.93 -8.99 -0.76
C PHE A 172 -8.20 -8.99 -2.12
N VAL A 173 -7.11 -8.23 -2.24
CA VAL A 173 -6.30 -8.19 -3.47
C VAL A 173 -5.57 -9.51 -3.70
N ALA A 174 -5.07 -10.15 -2.63
CA ALA A 174 -4.41 -11.46 -2.72
C ALA A 174 -5.39 -12.56 -3.21
N TYR A 175 -6.60 -12.60 -2.64
CA TYR A 175 -7.67 -13.48 -3.10
C TYR A 175 -8.06 -13.18 -4.54
N LEU A 176 -8.26 -11.91 -4.89
CA LEU A 176 -8.68 -11.53 -6.23
C LEU A 176 -7.61 -11.89 -7.29
N LEU A 177 -6.33 -11.67 -6.98
CA LEU A 177 -5.24 -12.10 -7.85
C LEU A 177 -5.27 -13.63 -8.02
N THR A 178 -5.34 -14.38 -6.93
CA THR A 178 -5.37 -15.85 -6.95
C THR A 178 -6.54 -16.38 -7.76
N PHE A 179 -7.75 -15.91 -7.47
CA PHE A 179 -8.95 -16.34 -8.17
C PHE A 179 -8.96 -15.98 -9.65
N THR A 180 -8.47 -14.79 -10.02
CA THR A 180 -8.44 -14.38 -11.43
C THR A 180 -7.46 -15.20 -12.27
N LEU A 181 -6.36 -15.67 -11.66
CA LEU A 181 -5.43 -16.60 -12.29
C LEU A 181 -6.03 -18.00 -12.37
N LEU A 182 -6.55 -18.52 -11.25
CA LEU A 182 -7.10 -19.86 -11.14
C LEU A 182 -8.32 -20.08 -12.05
N TYR A 183 -9.26 -19.14 -12.07
CA TYR A 183 -10.51 -19.26 -12.82
C TYR A 183 -10.41 -18.78 -14.27
N LEU A 184 -9.24 -18.38 -14.76
CA LEU A 184 -9.07 -17.95 -16.15
C LEU A 184 -9.59 -18.99 -17.17
N PRO A 185 -9.33 -20.31 -17.05
CA PRO A 185 -9.89 -21.30 -17.96
C PRO A 185 -11.42 -21.34 -17.92
N LEU A 186 -12.02 -21.24 -16.73
CA LEU A 186 -13.47 -21.19 -16.55
C LEU A 186 -14.06 -19.91 -17.17
N PHE A 187 -13.46 -18.76 -16.92
CA PHE A 187 -13.88 -17.48 -17.48
C PHE A 187 -13.84 -17.48 -19.00
N ARG A 188 -12.84 -18.11 -19.62
CA ARG A 188 -12.81 -18.31 -21.07
C ARG A 188 -13.96 -19.17 -21.55
N ARG A 189 -14.23 -20.30 -20.89
CA ARG A 189 -15.36 -21.18 -21.23
C ARG A 189 -16.71 -20.47 -21.11
N ILE A 190 -16.93 -19.69 -20.05
CA ILE A 190 -18.17 -18.91 -19.85
C ILE A 190 -18.29 -17.82 -20.93
N ARG A 191 -17.22 -17.07 -21.19
CA ARG A 191 -17.19 -16.03 -22.22
C ARG A 191 -17.57 -16.59 -23.60
N ASP A 192 -16.96 -17.71 -23.97
CA ASP A 192 -17.08 -18.33 -25.29
C ASP A 192 -18.34 -19.22 -25.42
N SER A 193 -19.14 -19.35 -24.35
CA SER A 193 -20.36 -20.16 -24.35
C SER A 193 -21.42 -19.58 -25.31
N ARG A 194 -22.12 -20.48 -26.04
CA ARG A 194 -23.25 -20.12 -26.91
C ARG A 194 -24.46 -19.80 -26.03
N GLY A 195 -25.12 -18.66 -26.24
CA GLY A 195 -26.19 -18.09 -25.40
C GLY A 195 -27.50 -18.88 -25.28
N ARG A 196 -27.48 -20.22 -25.41
CA ARG A 196 -28.65 -21.08 -25.18
C ARG A 196 -29.23 -20.94 -23.76
N PHE A 197 -28.41 -20.55 -22.79
CA PHE A 197 -28.80 -20.31 -21.40
C PHE A 197 -29.82 -19.17 -21.23
N GLU A 198 -29.90 -18.22 -22.18
CA GLU A 198 -30.71 -17.01 -22.03
C GLU A 198 -32.22 -17.26 -22.14
N ARG A 199 -32.66 -18.36 -22.76
CA ARG A 199 -34.09 -18.65 -23.04
C ARG A 199 -34.88 -19.20 -21.84
N GLY A 200 -34.26 -19.40 -20.67
CA GLY A 200 -34.90 -20.01 -19.50
C GLY A 200 -34.55 -19.36 -18.16
N VAL A 201 -33.99 -18.15 -18.16
CA VAL A 201 -33.59 -17.47 -16.91
C VAL A 201 -34.83 -16.98 -16.15
N SER A 202 -34.97 -17.44 -14.91
CA SER A 202 -36.08 -17.18 -13.99
C SER A 202 -35.56 -16.77 -12.61
N ALA A 203 -36.47 -16.45 -11.68
CA ALA A 203 -36.10 -16.14 -10.30
C ALA A 203 -35.30 -17.28 -9.63
N VAL A 204 -35.53 -18.54 -10.01
CA VAL A 204 -34.79 -19.69 -9.47
C VAL A 204 -33.29 -19.55 -9.73
N TRP A 205 -32.90 -19.10 -10.91
CA TRP A 205 -31.49 -18.88 -11.26
C TRP A 205 -30.86 -17.71 -10.51
N VAL A 206 -31.64 -16.71 -10.13
CA VAL A 206 -31.18 -15.54 -9.35
C VAL A 206 -30.82 -15.96 -7.92
N TYR A 207 -31.59 -16.87 -7.32
CA TYR A 207 -31.36 -17.33 -5.94
C TYR A 207 -30.58 -18.65 -5.84
N ALA A 208 -30.32 -19.34 -6.96
CA ALA A 208 -29.56 -20.60 -6.97
C ALA A 208 -28.23 -20.53 -6.20
N PRO A 209 -27.43 -19.43 -6.24
CA PRO A 209 -26.18 -19.34 -5.47
C PRO A 209 -26.36 -19.34 -3.95
N VAL A 210 -27.55 -19.06 -3.41
CA VAL A 210 -27.81 -19.10 -1.96
C VAL A 210 -27.54 -20.48 -1.38
N VAL A 211 -27.88 -21.55 -2.12
CA VAL A 211 -27.72 -22.94 -1.66
C VAL A 211 -26.25 -23.29 -1.41
N PRO A 212 -25.33 -23.20 -2.39
CA PRO A 212 -23.92 -23.48 -2.13
C PRO A 212 -23.29 -22.49 -1.14
N LEU A 213 -23.74 -21.23 -1.09
CA LEU A 213 -23.26 -20.27 -0.07
C LEU A 213 -23.65 -20.71 1.34
N ALA A 214 -24.90 -21.14 1.55
CA ALA A 214 -25.38 -21.63 2.84
C ALA A 214 -24.68 -22.94 3.23
N ILE A 215 -24.46 -23.85 2.28
CA ILE A 215 -23.69 -25.08 2.52
C ILE A 215 -22.29 -24.72 3.00
N VAL A 216 -21.56 -23.85 2.29
CA VAL A 216 -20.22 -23.41 2.68
C VAL A 216 -20.23 -22.78 4.07
N GLN A 217 -21.17 -21.87 4.35
CA GLN A 217 -21.24 -21.23 5.67
C GLN A 217 -21.49 -22.24 6.80
N VAL A 218 -22.41 -23.17 6.61
CA VAL A 218 -22.81 -24.12 7.68
C VAL A 218 -21.77 -25.22 7.88
N THR A 219 -21.18 -25.78 6.81
CA THR A 219 -20.32 -26.96 6.91
C THR A 219 -18.84 -26.63 7.04
N MET A 220 -18.39 -25.47 6.57
CA MET A 220 -16.95 -25.14 6.53
C MET A 220 -16.52 -24.16 7.62
N ARG A 221 -17.41 -23.30 8.15
CA ARG A 221 -17.02 -22.23 9.09
C ARG A 221 -16.58 -22.72 10.46
N GLU A 222 -17.07 -23.87 10.90
CA GLU A 222 -16.61 -24.48 12.14
C GLU A 222 -15.12 -24.82 12.07
N ARG A 223 -14.66 -25.36 10.94
CA ARG A 223 -13.25 -25.70 10.72
C ARG A 223 -12.41 -24.49 10.32
N TRP A 224 -12.95 -23.63 9.46
CA TRP A 224 -12.28 -22.44 8.93
C TRP A 224 -13.10 -21.19 9.26
N PRO A 225 -12.84 -20.55 10.42
CA PRO A 225 -13.63 -19.41 10.89
C PRO A 225 -13.53 -18.20 9.95
N GLY A 226 -12.46 -18.11 9.14
CA GLY A 226 -12.31 -17.10 8.09
C GLY A 226 -11.35 -15.98 8.45
N LEU A 227 -10.11 -16.34 8.82
CA LEU A 227 -9.04 -15.40 9.20
C LEU A 227 -8.49 -14.57 8.03
N GLN A 228 -8.96 -14.80 6.80
CA GLN A 228 -8.55 -14.07 5.59
C GLN A 228 -7.08 -14.30 5.24
N THR A 229 -6.62 -15.53 5.44
CA THR A 229 -5.21 -15.94 5.30
C THR A 229 -4.90 -16.54 3.93
N LEU A 230 -5.88 -16.72 3.04
CA LEU A 230 -5.75 -17.35 1.71
C LEU A 230 -5.31 -18.84 1.74
N ILE A 231 -4.31 -19.15 2.54
CA ILE A 231 -3.76 -20.45 2.90
C ILE A 231 -4.55 -20.97 4.11
N ASP A 232 -5.01 -22.22 4.00
CA ASP A 232 -5.86 -22.87 5.01
C ASP A 232 -7.11 -22.05 5.39
N ASP A 233 -7.72 -21.40 4.39
CA ASP A 233 -8.95 -20.62 4.56
C ASP A 233 -9.97 -21.00 3.49
N TRP A 234 -10.30 -22.29 3.46
CA TRP A 234 -11.13 -22.91 2.42
C TRP A 234 -12.58 -22.42 2.45
N ALA A 235 -13.11 -22.02 3.60
CA ALA A 235 -14.45 -21.44 3.71
C ALA A 235 -14.53 -20.09 2.95
N ASN A 236 -13.61 -19.16 3.21
CA ASN A 236 -13.57 -17.90 2.46
C ASN A 236 -13.23 -18.14 0.99
N PHE A 237 -12.34 -19.09 0.70
CA PHE A 237 -12.00 -19.46 -0.67
C PHE A 237 -13.24 -19.86 -1.47
N ALA A 238 -14.02 -20.82 -0.97
CA ALA A 238 -15.24 -21.30 -1.62
C ALA A 238 -16.33 -20.21 -1.68
N TYR A 239 -16.55 -19.51 -0.56
CA TYR A 239 -17.59 -18.49 -0.44
C TYR A 239 -17.40 -17.35 -1.44
N TYR A 240 -16.22 -16.75 -1.50
CA TYR A 240 -15.95 -15.62 -2.39
C TYR A 240 -15.78 -16.02 -3.87
N SER A 241 -15.39 -17.28 -4.14
CA SER A 241 -15.37 -17.81 -5.50
C SER A 241 -16.76 -17.80 -6.15
N ILE A 242 -17.81 -18.13 -5.37
CA ILE A 242 -19.19 -18.10 -5.85
C ILE A 242 -19.58 -16.67 -6.28
N PHE A 243 -19.28 -15.66 -5.47
CA PHE A 243 -19.56 -14.26 -5.81
C PHE A 243 -18.78 -13.79 -7.05
N LEU A 244 -17.49 -14.11 -7.14
CA LEU A 244 -16.66 -13.74 -8.29
C LEU A 244 -17.18 -14.37 -9.59
N ILE A 245 -17.46 -15.67 -9.59
CA ILE A 245 -17.96 -16.39 -10.76
C ILE A 245 -19.35 -15.88 -11.15
N ALA A 246 -20.23 -15.64 -10.18
CA ALA A 246 -21.54 -15.09 -10.44
C ALA A 246 -21.48 -13.67 -11.04
N GLY A 247 -20.57 -12.83 -10.54
CA GLY A 247 -20.32 -11.51 -11.13
C GLY A 247 -19.89 -11.60 -12.60
N PHE A 248 -19.00 -12.53 -12.92
CA PHE A 248 -18.57 -12.77 -14.30
C PHE A 248 -19.73 -13.27 -15.18
N ALA A 249 -20.57 -14.18 -14.67
CA ALA A 249 -21.74 -14.68 -15.37
C ALA A 249 -22.79 -13.57 -15.59
N LEU A 250 -23.04 -12.71 -14.61
CA LEU A 250 -23.94 -11.56 -14.71
C LEU A 250 -23.53 -10.60 -15.82
N ALA A 251 -22.22 -10.31 -15.93
CA ALA A 251 -21.71 -9.46 -17.00
C ALA A 251 -21.81 -10.13 -18.39
N ARG A 252 -21.76 -11.47 -18.45
CA ARG A 252 -21.88 -12.22 -19.71
C ARG A 252 -23.32 -12.38 -20.18
N PHE A 253 -24.29 -12.56 -19.27
CA PHE A 253 -25.66 -12.92 -19.62
C PHE A 253 -26.64 -11.80 -19.23
N PRO A 254 -27.05 -10.92 -20.17
CA PRO A 254 -27.97 -9.82 -19.91
C PRO A 254 -29.32 -10.26 -19.33
N ALA A 255 -29.80 -11.46 -19.72
CA ALA A 255 -31.03 -12.03 -19.18
C ALA A 255 -30.97 -12.26 -17.66
N LEU A 256 -29.80 -12.63 -17.13
CA LEU A 256 -29.57 -12.80 -15.69
C LEU A 256 -29.54 -11.45 -14.98
N GLU A 257 -28.86 -10.46 -15.55
CA GLU A 257 -28.85 -9.10 -15.02
C GLU A 257 -30.26 -8.47 -14.98
N GLU A 258 -31.09 -8.72 -16.01
CA GLU A 258 -32.48 -8.28 -16.01
C GLU A 258 -33.32 -9.01 -14.96
N ALA A 259 -33.10 -10.31 -14.78
CA ALA A 259 -33.79 -11.07 -13.73
C ALA A 259 -33.44 -10.52 -12.32
N VAL A 260 -32.17 -10.20 -12.06
CA VAL A 260 -31.75 -9.54 -10.81
C VAL A 260 -32.46 -8.19 -10.63
N HIS A 261 -32.52 -7.38 -11.69
CA HIS A 261 -33.21 -6.09 -11.64
C HIS A 261 -34.71 -6.26 -11.28
N ARG A 262 -35.41 -7.24 -11.85
CA ARG A 262 -36.81 -7.53 -11.51
C ARG A 262 -36.99 -7.98 -10.06
N GLU A 263 -36.07 -8.80 -9.55
CA GLU A 263 -36.13 -9.38 -8.20
C GLU A 263 -35.64 -8.45 -7.08
N ARG A 264 -35.08 -7.27 -7.40
CA ARG A 264 -34.43 -6.36 -6.42
C ARG A 264 -35.23 -6.07 -5.15
N LYS A 265 -36.56 -5.93 -5.24
CA LYS A 265 -37.44 -5.67 -4.09
C LYS A 265 -37.62 -6.90 -3.20
N ARG A 266 -37.80 -8.08 -3.83
CA ARG A 266 -37.91 -9.36 -3.13
C ARG A 266 -36.59 -9.72 -2.46
N ALA A 267 -35.47 -9.53 -3.16
CA ALA A 267 -34.13 -9.72 -2.61
C ALA A 267 -33.90 -8.83 -1.38
N LEU A 268 -34.29 -7.55 -1.42
CA LEU A 268 -34.21 -6.67 -0.26
C LEU A 268 -35.07 -7.19 0.91
N GLY A 269 -36.32 -7.61 0.66
CA GLY A 269 -37.18 -8.18 1.69
C GLY A 269 -36.59 -9.42 2.36
N ILE A 270 -36.04 -10.34 1.56
CA ILE A 270 -35.36 -11.56 2.06
C ILE A 270 -34.11 -11.19 2.86
N ALA A 271 -33.31 -10.24 2.37
CA ALA A 271 -32.10 -9.80 3.06
C ALA A 271 -32.40 -9.16 4.44
N LEU A 272 -33.44 -8.34 4.51
CA LEU A 272 -33.90 -7.73 5.76
C LEU A 272 -34.45 -8.78 6.72
N ALA A 273 -35.30 -9.71 6.25
CA ALA A 273 -35.81 -10.80 7.08
C ALA A 273 -34.67 -11.67 7.63
N ALA A 274 -33.68 -12.00 6.79
CA ALA A 274 -32.53 -12.78 7.22
C ALA A 274 -31.66 -12.02 8.23
N SER A 275 -31.50 -10.70 8.06
CA SER A 275 -30.77 -9.86 9.00
C SER A 275 -31.47 -9.70 10.34
N SER A 276 -32.80 -9.67 10.36
CA SER A 276 -33.57 -9.66 11.61
C SER A 276 -33.33 -10.92 12.43
N VAL A 277 -33.25 -12.08 11.77
CA VAL A 277 -32.89 -13.34 12.44
C VAL A 277 -31.47 -13.26 13.01
N LEU A 278 -30.51 -12.70 12.27
CA LEU A 278 -29.15 -12.48 12.79
C LEU A 278 -29.14 -11.52 13.99
N LEU A 279 -29.91 -10.44 13.95
CA LEU A 279 -30.02 -9.48 15.05
C LEU A 279 -30.62 -10.13 16.30
N LEU A 280 -31.66 -10.95 16.16
CA LEU A 280 -32.22 -11.73 17.27
C LEU A 280 -31.18 -12.69 17.87
N GLY A 281 -30.28 -13.25 17.06
CA GLY A 281 -29.14 -14.02 17.53
C GLY A 281 -28.15 -13.19 18.35
N VAL A 282 -27.80 -12.00 17.87
CA VAL A 282 -26.93 -11.06 18.60
C VAL A 282 -27.56 -10.59 19.92
N LEU A 283 -28.89 -10.44 19.96
CA LEU A 283 -29.64 -10.09 21.17
C LEU A 283 -29.85 -11.27 22.13
N GLY A 284 -29.34 -12.47 21.80
CA GLY A 284 -29.42 -13.65 22.65
C GLY A 284 -30.79 -14.33 22.68
N VAL A 285 -31.70 -14.00 21.75
CA VAL A 285 -33.05 -14.60 21.68
C VAL A 285 -32.99 -16.08 21.27
N PHE A 286 -32.01 -16.44 20.42
CA PHE A 286 -31.69 -17.83 20.08
C PHE A 286 -30.22 -17.94 19.68
N SER A 287 -29.64 -19.15 19.74
CA SER A 287 -28.18 -19.34 19.58
C SER A 287 -27.79 -20.50 18.67
N SER A 288 -28.64 -20.90 17.71
CA SER A 288 -28.31 -21.98 16.76
C SER A 288 -27.26 -21.52 15.73
N PRO A 289 -26.02 -22.07 15.75
CA PRO A 289 -24.96 -21.63 14.84
C PRO A 289 -25.31 -21.90 13.37
N ALA A 290 -25.91 -23.06 13.08
CA ALA A 290 -26.30 -23.42 11.72
C ALA A 290 -27.35 -22.45 11.14
N ILE A 291 -28.33 -22.04 11.95
CA ILE A 291 -29.32 -21.05 11.54
C ILE A 291 -28.63 -19.72 11.27
N LEU A 292 -27.81 -19.22 12.19
CA LEU A 292 -27.11 -17.94 12.02
C LEU A 292 -26.21 -17.96 10.78
N LEU A 293 -25.39 -19.00 10.60
CA LEU A 293 -24.50 -19.15 9.45
C LEU A 293 -25.25 -19.22 8.12
N ALA A 294 -26.35 -19.97 8.04
CA ALA A 294 -27.21 -19.98 6.86
C ALA A 294 -27.79 -18.59 6.56
N HIS A 295 -28.23 -17.87 7.59
CA HIS A 295 -28.80 -16.53 7.42
C HIS A 295 -27.74 -15.50 7.00
N THR A 296 -26.46 -15.66 7.38
CA THR A 296 -25.38 -14.82 6.84
C THR A 296 -25.22 -14.98 5.32
N ALA A 297 -25.30 -16.21 4.80
CA ALA A 297 -25.25 -16.48 3.35
C ALA A 297 -26.46 -15.86 2.62
N ILE A 298 -27.67 -16.06 3.17
CA ILE A 298 -28.92 -15.55 2.59
C ILE A 298 -28.87 -14.02 2.53
N ALA A 299 -28.55 -13.37 3.66
CA ALA A 299 -28.48 -11.92 3.76
C ALA A 299 -27.40 -11.36 2.82
N GLY A 300 -26.20 -11.94 2.83
CA GLY A 300 -25.10 -11.47 1.99
C GLY A 300 -25.39 -11.54 0.50
N TRP A 301 -25.91 -12.67 0.01
CA TRP A 301 -26.31 -12.79 -1.40
C TRP A 301 -27.43 -11.81 -1.76
N CYS A 302 -28.49 -11.77 -0.96
CA CYS A 302 -29.68 -10.99 -1.29
C CYS A 302 -29.45 -9.48 -1.19
N PHE A 303 -28.61 -9.00 -0.26
CA PHE A 303 -28.21 -7.59 -0.24
C PHE A 303 -27.41 -7.21 -1.48
N VAL A 304 -26.46 -8.03 -1.91
CA VAL A 304 -25.68 -7.76 -3.13
C VAL A 304 -26.60 -7.66 -4.35
N LEU A 305 -27.57 -8.58 -4.49
CA LEU A 305 -28.56 -8.51 -5.58
C LEU A 305 -29.43 -7.24 -5.50
N ALA A 306 -29.91 -6.90 -4.31
CA ALA A 306 -30.70 -5.68 -4.10
C ALA A 306 -29.89 -4.43 -4.48
N LEU A 307 -28.64 -4.34 -4.04
CA LEU A 307 -27.74 -3.22 -4.35
C LEU A 307 -27.50 -3.09 -5.86
N LEU A 308 -27.23 -4.20 -6.56
CA LEU A 308 -27.06 -4.19 -8.02
C LEU A 308 -28.34 -3.73 -8.74
N GLY A 309 -29.49 -4.29 -8.36
CA GLY A 309 -30.77 -3.97 -8.98
C GLY A 309 -31.17 -2.51 -8.77
N TRP A 310 -30.96 -1.96 -7.57
CA TRP A 310 -31.24 -0.56 -7.28
C TRP A 310 -30.22 0.40 -7.89
N ALA A 311 -28.93 0.03 -7.93
CA ALA A 311 -27.90 0.83 -8.57
C ALA A 311 -28.18 1.04 -10.05
N ARG A 312 -28.59 -0.02 -10.76
CA ARG A 312 -28.98 0.10 -12.17
C ARG A 312 -30.10 1.12 -12.39
N GLN A 313 -31.04 1.24 -11.45
CA GLN A 313 -32.16 2.17 -11.54
C GLN A 313 -31.81 3.59 -11.10
N LYS A 314 -30.96 3.75 -10.08
CA LYS A 314 -30.75 5.02 -9.35
C LYS A 314 -29.37 5.63 -9.55
N LEU A 315 -28.37 4.86 -9.95
CA LEU A 315 -26.96 5.26 -10.03
C LEU A 315 -26.43 5.27 -11.48
N SER A 316 -27.28 5.31 -12.49
CA SER A 316 -26.86 5.37 -13.91
C SER A 316 -26.40 6.77 -14.37
N PHE A 317 -26.39 7.76 -13.47
CA PHE A 317 -26.06 9.15 -13.77
C PHE A 317 -24.55 9.43 -13.80
N THR A 318 -24.17 10.53 -14.46
CA THR A 318 -22.79 11.04 -14.48
C THR A 318 -22.69 12.37 -13.73
N THR A 319 -21.54 12.61 -13.12
CA THR A 319 -21.19 13.91 -12.52
C THR A 319 -19.75 14.26 -12.86
N PRO A 320 -19.35 15.54 -12.76
CA PRO A 320 -17.94 15.93 -12.91
C PRO A 320 -17.00 15.22 -11.92
N ALA A 321 -17.52 14.84 -10.74
CA ALA A 321 -16.78 14.14 -9.71
C ALA A 321 -16.56 12.64 -10.00
N LEU A 322 -17.37 12.00 -10.85
CA LEU A 322 -17.32 10.55 -11.07
C LEU A 322 -15.93 10.08 -11.52
N GLY A 323 -15.30 10.80 -12.46
CA GLY A 323 -13.96 10.45 -12.95
C GLY A 323 -12.91 10.50 -11.84
N TYR A 324 -13.00 11.52 -10.98
CA TYR A 324 -12.10 11.72 -9.85
C TYR A 324 -12.27 10.62 -8.79
N LEU A 325 -13.52 10.35 -8.37
CA LEU A 325 -13.83 9.35 -7.34
C LEU A 325 -13.54 7.92 -7.81
N ALA A 326 -13.78 7.62 -9.10
CA ALA A 326 -13.43 6.33 -9.68
C ALA A 326 -11.91 6.13 -9.74
N GLU A 327 -11.14 7.19 -10.02
CA GLU A 327 -9.67 7.13 -10.03
C GLU A 327 -9.10 6.97 -8.61
N SER A 328 -9.69 7.62 -7.60
CA SER A 328 -9.20 7.59 -6.21
C SER A 328 -9.54 6.30 -5.46
N ALA A 329 -10.57 5.56 -5.88
CA ALA A 329 -11.08 4.42 -5.12
C ALA A 329 -10.00 3.39 -4.75
N PHE A 330 -9.19 2.93 -5.70
CA PHE A 330 -8.19 1.90 -5.41
C PHE A 330 -7.03 2.40 -4.52
N PRO A 331 -6.45 3.60 -4.74
CA PRO A 331 -5.52 4.20 -3.78
C PRO A 331 -6.10 4.38 -2.37
N ILE A 332 -7.36 4.79 -2.25
CA ILE A 332 -8.04 4.93 -0.95
C ILE A 332 -8.11 3.57 -0.26
N TYR A 333 -8.53 2.53 -0.96
CA TYR A 333 -8.52 1.15 -0.46
C TYR A 333 -7.11 0.68 -0.01
N LEU A 334 -6.05 1.10 -0.70
CA LEU A 334 -4.70 0.71 -0.32
C LEU A 334 -4.25 1.41 0.97
N LEU A 335 -4.59 2.70 1.13
CA LEU A 335 -4.05 3.57 2.17
C LEU A 335 -4.90 3.65 3.45
N HIS A 336 -6.21 3.38 3.38
CA HIS A 336 -7.14 3.72 4.46
C HIS A 336 -6.76 3.04 5.78
N GLN A 337 -6.36 1.77 5.78
CA GLN A 337 -6.13 1.06 7.03
C GLN A 337 -4.90 1.60 7.78
N SER A 338 -3.80 1.90 7.08
CA SER A 338 -2.65 2.59 7.69
C SER A 338 -3.02 3.97 8.22
N ALA A 339 -3.85 4.71 7.47
CA ALA A 339 -4.36 6.01 7.89
C ALA A 339 -5.36 5.95 9.05
N ILE A 340 -5.85 4.76 9.43
CA ILE A 340 -6.70 4.53 10.60
C ILE A 340 -5.85 4.02 11.76
N VAL A 341 -5.04 2.98 11.55
CA VAL A 341 -4.30 2.29 12.62
C VAL A 341 -3.23 3.19 13.23
N VAL A 342 -2.46 3.91 12.39
CA VAL A 342 -1.37 4.77 12.89
C VAL A 342 -1.89 5.89 13.79
N PRO A 343 -2.79 6.79 13.34
CA PRO A 343 -3.34 7.81 14.23
C PRO A 343 -4.25 7.22 15.31
N GLY A 344 -4.97 6.14 15.01
CA GLY A 344 -5.86 5.45 15.93
C GLY A 344 -5.12 4.94 17.17
N TYR A 345 -3.92 4.38 17.00
CA TYR A 345 -3.08 3.91 18.10
C TYR A 345 -2.83 5.01 19.15
N PHE A 346 -2.55 6.24 18.72
CA PHE A 346 -2.37 7.36 19.66
C PHE A 346 -3.72 7.85 20.22
N LEU A 347 -4.73 7.94 19.36
CA LEU A 347 -6.02 8.53 19.73
C LEU A 347 -6.83 7.69 20.74
N ILE A 348 -6.76 6.36 20.68
CA ILE A 348 -7.45 5.49 21.66
C ILE A 348 -6.96 5.73 23.10
N ARG A 349 -5.72 6.21 23.27
CA ARG A 349 -5.12 6.54 24.57
C ARG A 349 -5.41 7.96 25.05
N ALA A 350 -5.99 8.80 24.20
CA ALA A 350 -6.34 10.16 24.56
C ALA A 350 -7.52 10.18 25.58
N PRO A 351 -7.62 11.19 26.44
CA PRO A 351 -8.66 11.31 27.47
C PRO A 351 -10.00 11.83 26.90
N PHE A 352 -10.38 11.39 25.70
CA PHE A 352 -11.64 11.76 25.05
C PHE A 352 -12.69 10.64 25.18
N GLY A 353 -13.97 11.01 25.17
CA GLY A 353 -15.07 10.03 25.12
C GLY A 353 -15.12 9.28 23.78
N LEU A 354 -15.77 8.10 23.78
CA LEU A 354 -15.86 7.19 22.65
C LEU A 354 -16.28 7.88 21.34
N TRP A 355 -17.39 8.62 21.37
CA TRP A 355 -17.93 9.26 20.16
C TRP A 355 -17.00 10.34 19.60
N THR A 356 -16.37 11.13 20.47
CA THR A 356 -15.37 12.12 20.07
C THR A 356 -14.18 11.44 19.41
N LYS A 357 -13.66 10.35 20.00
CA LYS A 357 -12.58 9.55 19.41
C LYS A 357 -12.98 8.99 18.05
N LEU A 358 -14.18 8.44 17.93
CA LEU A 358 -14.67 7.84 16.68
C LEU A 358 -14.76 8.87 15.55
N PHE A 359 -15.43 10.00 15.78
CA PHE A 359 -15.58 11.03 14.74
C PHE A 359 -14.25 11.73 14.43
N LEU A 360 -13.39 11.95 15.43
CA LEU A 360 -12.07 12.49 15.20
C LEU A 360 -11.20 11.52 14.38
N LEU A 361 -11.23 10.22 14.71
CA LEU A 361 -10.50 9.21 13.95
C LEU A 361 -11.00 9.13 12.50
N LEU A 362 -12.31 9.17 12.29
CA LEU A 362 -12.90 9.20 10.95
C LEU A 362 -12.45 10.43 10.15
N ALA A 363 -12.47 11.61 10.76
CA ALA A 363 -12.03 12.84 10.13
C ALA A 363 -10.53 12.80 9.78
N VAL A 364 -9.69 12.42 10.74
CA VAL A 364 -8.23 12.33 10.56
C VAL A 364 -7.86 11.28 9.52
N ALA A 365 -8.45 10.08 9.58
CA ALA A 365 -8.18 9.01 8.63
C ALA A 365 -8.60 9.41 7.22
N THR A 366 -9.77 10.03 7.07
CA THR A 366 -10.25 10.53 5.77
C THR A 366 -9.33 11.63 5.24
N ALA A 367 -9.01 12.64 6.06
CA ALA A 367 -8.13 13.74 5.66
C ALA A 367 -6.74 13.23 5.28
N THR A 368 -6.15 12.33 6.07
CA THR A 368 -4.82 11.76 5.84
C THR A 368 -4.81 10.91 4.56
N THR A 369 -5.79 10.02 4.38
CA THR A 369 -5.91 9.20 3.16
C THR A 369 -6.03 10.09 1.92
N MET A 370 -6.88 11.12 1.98
CA MET A 370 -7.09 12.04 0.86
C MET A 370 -5.86 12.92 0.61
N ALA A 371 -5.17 13.38 1.65
CA ALA A 371 -3.94 14.17 1.53
C ALA A 371 -2.83 13.34 0.88
N ILE A 372 -2.59 12.11 1.33
CA ILE A 372 -1.62 11.19 0.71
C ILE A 372 -2.00 10.94 -0.75
N TYR A 373 -3.28 10.69 -1.04
CA TYR A 373 -3.72 10.52 -2.42
C TYR A 373 -3.46 11.77 -3.27
N HIS A 374 -3.84 12.96 -2.80
CA HIS A 374 -3.74 14.21 -3.56
C HIS A 374 -2.31 14.70 -3.77
N VAL A 375 -1.48 14.61 -2.74
CA VAL A 375 -0.15 15.22 -2.71
C VAL A 375 0.91 14.23 -3.20
N LEU A 376 0.78 12.93 -2.87
CA LEU A 376 1.78 11.93 -3.18
C LEU A 376 1.35 10.99 -4.31
N VAL A 377 0.20 10.33 -4.19
CA VAL A 377 -0.17 9.30 -5.17
C VAL A 377 -0.56 9.88 -6.51
N ARG A 378 -1.42 10.89 -6.54
CA ARG A 378 -2.02 11.41 -7.77
C ARG A 378 -1.02 12.11 -8.71
N PRO A 379 -0.07 12.96 -8.25
CA PRO A 379 0.80 13.72 -9.15
C PRO A 379 2.03 12.93 -9.63
N PHE A 380 2.58 12.02 -8.83
CA PHE A 380 3.87 11.38 -9.11
C PHE A 380 3.74 10.01 -9.78
N ALA A 381 4.54 9.73 -10.80
CA ALA A 381 4.43 8.51 -11.60
C ALA A 381 4.71 7.21 -10.81
N VAL A 382 5.70 7.23 -9.90
CA VAL A 382 6.09 6.06 -9.12
C VAL A 382 5.00 5.66 -8.10
N PRO A 383 4.51 6.55 -7.23
CA PRO A 383 3.34 6.25 -6.39
C PRO A 383 2.12 5.77 -7.16
N ARG A 384 1.80 6.36 -8.32
CA ARG A 384 0.72 5.85 -9.20
C ARG A 384 0.95 4.40 -9.60
N PHE A 385 2.17 4.08 -10.04
CA PHE A 385 2.54 2.73 -10.45
C PHE A 385 2.43 1.74 -9.30
N LEU A 386 2.94 2.09 -8.12
CA LEU A 386 2.82 1.27 -6.91
C LEU A 386 1.36 1.07 -6.50
N CYS A 387 0.50 2.06 -6.71
CA CYS A 387 -0.95 1.93 -6.53
C CYS A 387 -1.68 1.33 -7.75
N GLY A 388 -0.98 0.70 -8.72
CA GLY A 388 -1.62 0.01 -9.84
C GLY A 388 -2.38 0.94 -10.81
N MET A 389 -2.13 2.25 -10.72
CA MET A 389 -2.76 3.27 -11.53
C MET A 389 -2.01 3.46 -12.85
N LYS A 390 -2.74 3.92 -13.88
CA LYS A 390 -2.13 4.31 -15.14
C LYS A 390 -1.32 5.61 -14.94
N PRO A 391 -0.19 5.79 -15.64
CA PRO A 391 0.50 7.08 -15.67
C PRO A 391 -0.45 8.19 -16.13
N ARG A 392 -0.37 9.36 -15.49
CA ARG A 392 -1.12 10.53 -15.97
C ARG A 392 -0.49 10.96 -17.30
N ARG A 393 -1.30 11.11 -18.34
CA ARG A 393 -0.83 11.67 -19.60
C ARG A 393 -0.42 13.12 -19.32
N SER A 394 0.85 13.45 -19.50
CA SER A 394 1.34 14.83 -19.37
C SER A 394 0.56 15.75 -20.33
N PRO A 395 0.12 16.95 -19.89
CA PRO A 395 -0.51 17.94 -20.77
C PRO A 395 0.37 18.31 -21.98
N VAL A 396 1.70 18.22 -21.83
CA VAL A 396 2.68 18.49 -22.91
C VAL A 396 2.52 17.50 -24.07
N ARG A 397 2.20 16.22 -23.76
CA ARG A 397 1.99 15.19 -24.78
C ARG A 397 0.64 15.32 -25.50
N GLN A 398 -0.34 16.00 -24.92
CA GLN A 398 -1.62 16.30 -25.57
C GLN A 398 -1.50 17.43 -26.60
N ARG A 399 -0.68 18.46 -26.32
CA ARG A 399 -0.39 19.51 -27.30
C ARG A 399 0.42 18.99 -28.49
N LEU A 400 1.35 18.06 -28.27
CA LEU A 400 2.07 17.38 -29.35
C LEU A 400 1.16 16.44 -30.16
N ALA A 401 0.28 15.65 -29.52
CA ALA A 401 -0.62 14.73 -30.22
C ALA A 401 -1.75 15.43 -31.01
N VAL A 402 -2.21 16.60 -30.57
CA VAL A 402 -3.17 17.43 -31.32
C VAL A 402 -2.44 18.28 -32.37
N GLY A 403 -1.20 18.71 -32.11
CA GLY A 403 -0.36 19.43 -33.08
C GLY A 403 0.07 18.58 -34.28
N LEU A 404 0.28 17.27 -34.10
CA LEU A 404 0.63 16.34 -35.17
C LEU A 404 -0.54 15.90 -36.07
N ALA A 405 -1.79 16.23 -35.70
CA ALA A 405 -2.96 15.99 -36.55
C ALA A 405 -3.37 17.22 -37.39
N GLY A 406 -2.71 18.37 -37.19
CA GLY A 406 -3.09 19.66 -37.82
C GLY A 406 -2.05 20.28 -38.75
N THR A 407 -0.85 19.72 -38.90
CA THR A 407 0.22 20.30 -39.72
C THR A 407 0.90 19.27 -40.62
N GLY A 408 0.10 18.52 -41.37
CA GLY A 408 0.58 17.62 -42.43
C GLY A 408 1.05 18.32 -43.72
N ALA A 409 1.21 19.65 -43.75
CA ALA A 409 1.47 20.38 -45.00
C ALA A 409 2.59 21.43 -44.96
N ALA A 410 3.30 21.63 -43.84
CA ALA A 410 4.30 22.70 -43.75
C ALA A 410 5.75 22.23 -43.50
N LEU A 411 6.01 20.92 -43.47
CA LEU A 411 7.37 20.38 -43.25
C LEU A 411 7.90 19.62 -44.47
N ALA A 412 7.66 20.15 -45.66
CA ALA A 412 8.20 19.62 -46.92
C ALA A 412 8.96 20.67 -47.75
N LEU A 413 9.20 21.88 -47.24
CA LEU A 413 9.82 22.94 -48.03
C LEU A 413 10.79 23.86 -47.26
N VAL A 414 11.68 23.31 -46.45
CA VAL A 414 12.96 23.96 -46.10
C VAL A 414 14.06 22.89 -45.94
N LEU A 415 14.17 22.02 -46.94
CA LEU A 415 15.31 21.12 -47.15
C LEU A 415 16.20 21.73 -48.24
N ALA A 416 16.81 22.87 -47.95
CA ALA A 416 17.98 23.39 -48.68
C ALA A 416 18.50 24.64 -47.95
N ALA A 417 19.82 24.70 -47.78
CA ALA A 417 20.61 25.81 -47.22
C ALA A 417 20.56 25.98 -45.69
N GLY A 418 21.64 25.55 -45.04
CA GLY A 418 21.94 25.89 -43.65
C GLY A 418 22.55 24.73 -42.87
N THR A 419 23.69 24.20 -43.29
CA THR A 419 24.57 23.45 -42.38
C THR A 419 25.13 24.44 -41.35
N THR A 420 24.43 24.61 -40.23
CA THR A 420 25.07 25.06 -39.00
C THR A 420 25.53 23.81 -38.26
N PRO A 421 26.80 23.74 -37.82
CA PRO A 421 27.24 22.64 -36.99
C PRO A 421 26.46 22.74 -35.67
N ALA A 422 25.82 21.64 -35.29
CA ALA A 422 25.34 21.49 -33.93
C ALA A 422 26.57 21.52 -33.02
N SER A 423 26.70 22.56 -32.19
CA SER A 423 27.64 22.55 -31.09
C SER A 423 27.25 21.40 -30.17
N GLU A 424 28.06 20.34 -30.16
CA GLU A 424 28.10 19.40 -29.05
C GLU A 424 28.45 20.20 -27.79
N THR A 425 27.48 20.39 -26.91
CA THR A 425 27.79 20.73 -25.52
C THR A 425 28.45 19.51 -24.90
N VAL A 426 29.78 19.49 -24.96
CA VAL A 426 30.62 18.60 -24.15
C VAL A 426 30.30 18.93 -22.68
N GLN A 427 29.41 18.15 -22.08
CA GLN A 427 29.22 18.12 -20.63
C GLN A 427 30.58 17.73 -20.02
N LYS A 428 31.30 18.73 -19.51
CA LYS A 428 32.60 18.56 -18.86
C LYS A 428 32.37 17.81 -17.56
N ARG A 429 32.52 16.48 -17.60
CA ARG A 429 32.37 15.63 -16.41
C ARG A 429 33.33 16.09 -15.30
N PRO A 430 32.89 16.10 -14.03
CA PRO A 430 33.73 16.52 -12.93
C PRO A 430 35.00 15.66 -12.83
N ALA A 431 36.11 16.31 -12.48
CA ALA A 431 37.39 15.66 -12.25
C ALA A 431 37.27 14.68 -11.06
N PRO A 432 38.07 13.59 -11.02
CA PRO A 432 38.10 12.71 -9.85
C PRO A 432 38.36 13.51 -8.56
N PRO A 433 37.67 13.22 -7.44
CA PRO A 433 37.78 13.95 -6.19
C PRO A 433 39.03 13.55 -5.38
N PHE A 434 40.20 13.53 -6.01
CA PHE A 434 41.45 13.18 -5.35
C PHE A 434 41.84 14.21 -4.27
N GLY A 435 42.51 13.73 -3.22
CA GLY A 435 43.02 14.53 -2.12
C GLY A 435 42.42 14.17 -0.77
N ARG A 436 42.65 15.03 0.23
CA ARG A 436 42.24 14.82 1.62
C ARG A 436 40.92 15.51 1.93
N TRP A 437 40.07 14.80 2.66
CA TRP A 437 38.72 15.22 2.98
C TRP A 437 38.41 14.99 4.46
N TYR A 438 37.77 15.95 5.11
CA TYR A 438 37.15 15.75 6.42
C TYR A 438 35.86 14.94 6.25
N ALA A 439 35.81 13.76 6.87
CA ALA A 439 34.59 12.96 6.96
C ALA A 439 33.60 13.58 7.97
N GLU A 440 32.34 13.10 7.97
CA GLU A 440 31.24 13.67 8.76
C GLU A 440 31.63 13.99 10.22
N GLY A 441 31.36 15.23 10.66
CA GLY A 441 31.69 15.73 12.00
C GLY A 441 33.18 16.10 12.21
N GLY A 442 34.03 15.92 11.20
CA GLY A 442 35.48 16.21 11.27
C GLY A 442 36.23 15.27 12.22
N ALA A 443 35.70 14.07 12.46
CA ALA A 443 36.29 13.07 13.35
C ALA A 443 37.50 12.37 12.70
N ALA A 444 37.53 12.29 11.36
CA ALA A 444 38.59 11.66 10.59
C ALA A 444 38.88 12.46 9.31
N GLN A 445 40.13 12.41 8.85
CA GLN A 445 40.51 12.81 7.49
C GLN A 445 40.76 11.56 6.64
N VAL A 446 40.17 11.55 5.45
CA VAL A 446 40.26 10.45 4.49
C VAL A 446 40.95 10.97 3.23
N GLU A 447 42.01 10.30 2.82
CA GLU A 447 42.72 10.58 1.57
C GLU A 447 42.18 9.67 0.47
N ILE A 448 41.64 10.29 -0.58
CA ILE A 448 41.12 9.60 -1.78
C ILE A 448 42.20 9.63 -2.86
N THR A 449 42.55 8.45 -3.37
CA THR A 449 43.60 8.22 -4.38
C THR A 449 43.10 7.32 -5.50
N ASP A 450 43.85 7.29 -6.61
CA ASP A 450 43.62 6.35 -7.69
C ASP A 450 44.17 4.97 -7.34
N CYS A 451 43.35 3.94 -7.53
CA CYS A 451 43.73 2.53 -7.41
C CYS A 451 43.25 1.76 -8.65
N ASP A 452 44.11 1.70 -9.66
CA ASP A 452 43.83 1.08 -10.97
C ASP A 452 42.61 1.70 -11.68
N GLY A 453 42.55 3.03 -11.75
CA GLY A 453 41.46 3.75 -12.41
C GLY A 453 40.15 3.79 -11.61
N ARG A 454 40.18 3.37 -10.33
CA ARG A 454 39.07 3.42 -9.36
C ARG A 454 39.45 4.32 -8.18
N LEU A 455 38.46 4.76 -7.41
CA LEU A 455 38.74 5.51 -6.18
C LEU A 455 38.93 4.56 -4.99
N CYS A 456 40.04 4.76 -4.28
CA CYS A 456 40.28 4.15 -2.97
C CYS A 456 40.49 5.24 -1.93
N GLY A 457 39.99 5.02 -0.72
CA GLY A 457 40.05 6.02 0.36
C GLY A 457 40.59 5.43 1.65
N ARG A 458 41.60 6.09 2.23
CA ARG A 458 42.29 5.65 3.45
C ARG A 458 42.21 6.71 4.55
N VAL A 459 42.01 6.29 5.79
CA VAL A 459 42.06 7.18 6.96
C VAL A 459 43.51 7.63 7.19
N VAL A 460 43.79 8.92 7.06
CA VAL A 460 45.14 9.50 7.22
C VAL A 460 45.29 10.32 8.49
N SER A 461 44.19 10.71 9.12
CA SER A 461 44.20 11.40 10.41
C SER A 461 42.91 11.13 11.17
N LEU A 462 43.00 11.11 12.50
CA LEU A 462 41.88 10.98 13.44
C LEU A 462 41.99 12.11 14.45
N ARG A 463 40.87 12.72 14.82
CA ARG A 463 40.84 13.78 15.86
C ARG A 463 41.35 13.26 17.21
N SER A 464 41.01 12.01 17.54
CA SER A 464 41.45 11.31 18.74
C SER A 464 42.02 9.95 18.34
N PRO A 465 43.33 9.85 18.03
CA PRO A 465 43.93 8.61 17.51
C PRO A 465 44.20 7.55 18.59
N PHE A 466 44.07 7.90 19.88
CA PHE A 466 44.30 7.03 21.02
C PHE A 466 43.03 6.87 21.87
N ASP A 467 42.88 5.72 22.53
CA ASP A 467 41.85 5.47 23.55
C ASP A 467 42.24 6.05 24.92
N GLU A 468 41.39 5.84 25.93
CA GLU A 468 41.57 6.33 27.30
C GLU A 468 42.85 5.79 27.98
N ASN A 469 43.41 4.68 27.48
CA ASN A 469 44.62 4.06 27.99
C ASN A 469 45.87 4.48 27.19
N GLY A 470 45.73 5.41 26.23
CA GLY A 470 46.82 5.84 25.35
C GLY A 470 47.18 4.83 24.26
N CYS A 471 46.36 3.79 24.05
CA CYS A 471 46.57 2.82 22.98
C CYS A 471 45.97 3.33 21.67
N ALA A 472 46.59 3.03 20.53
CA ALA A 472 46.04 3.40 19.23
C ALA A 472 44.67 2.74 18.99
N LEU A 473 43.71 3.49 18.44
CA LEU A 473 42.38 2.96 18.12
C LEU A 473 42.47 1.82 17.09
N ARG A 474 41.73 0.74 17.34
CA ARG A 474 41.69 -0.47 16.50
C ARG A 474 40.27 -0.74 15.99
N ASP A 475 40.17 -1.55 14.94
CA ASP A 475 38.90 -1.93 14.31
C ASP A 475 38.14 -3.02 15.09
N VAL A 476 37.88 -2.77 16.36
CA VAL A 476 37.32 -3.74 17.31
C VAL A 476 35.98 -4.34 16.88
N ASN A 477 35.22 -3.62 16.04
CA ASN A 477 33.91 -4.03 15.54
C ASN A 477 33.98 -4.89 14.27
N ASN A 478 35.17 -5.18 13.74
CA ASN A 478 35.29 -5.98 12.54
C ASN A 478 34.67 -7.38 12.72
N PRO A 479 33.85 -7.88 11.79
CA PRO A 479 33.27 -9.23 11.88
C PRO A 479 34.35 -10.33 11.89
N ALA A 480 35.48 -10.13 11.21
CA ALA A 480 36.58 -11.08 11.20
C ALA A 480 37.50 -10.85 12.42
N ALA A 481 37.61 -11.86 13.29
CA ALA A 481 38.43 -11.78 14.51
C ALA A 481 39.89 -11.35 14.28
N PRO A 482 40.61 -11.82 13.24
CA PRO A 482 41.99 -11.39 12.97
C PRO A 482 42.11 -9.89 12.65
N GLU A 483 41.11 -9.34 11.97
CA GLU A 483 41.09 -7.94 11.52
C GLU A 483 40.81 -6.96 12.67
N ARG A 484 40.26 -7.42 13.80
CA ARG A 484 39.94 -6.54 14.95
C ARG A 484 41.15 -5.88 15.59
N SER A 485 42.33 -6.44 15.35
CA SER A 485 43.59 -5.93 15.86
C SER A 485 44.18 -4.79 15.00
N ARG A 486 43.65 -4.55 13.80
CA ARG A 486 44.21 -3.55 12.87
C ARG A 486 43.95 -2.12 13.36
N PRO A 487 44.93 -1.21 13.23
CA PRO A 487 44.75 0.19 13.59
C PRO A 487 43.74 0.89 12.67
N LEU A 488 42.95 1.82 13.21
CA LEU A 488 42.05 2.66 12.41
C LEU A 488 42.82 3.67 11.56
N LEU A 489 43.96 4.15 12.05
CA LEU A 489 44.87 4.98 11.28
C LEU A 489 45.50 4.14 10.16
N GLY A 490 45.41 4.61 8.92
CA GLY A 490 45.86 3.89 7.74
C GLY A 490 44.86 2.87 7.20
N LEU A 491 43.68 2.75 7.81
CA LEU A 491 42.65 1.82 7.36
C LEU A 491 42.03 2.29 6.04
N GLN A 492 41.97 1.40 5.05
CA GLN A 492 41.21 1.65 3.83
C GLN A 492 39.73 1.45 4.11
N ILE A 493 38.94 2.51 3.94
CA ILE A 493 37.50 2.51 4.18
C ILE A 493 36.71 2.59 2.88
N LEU A 494 37.22 3.22 1.83
CA LEU A 494 36.58 3.25 0.52
C LEU A 494 37.26 2.22 -0.39
N HIS A 495 36.50 1.25 -0.86
CA HIS A 495 36.99 0.16 -1.68
C HIS A 495 36.49 0.33 -3.13
N ALA A 496 37.41 0.71 -4.00
CA ALA A 496 37.32 0.59 -5.45
C ALA A 496 36.01 1.13 -6.06
N ALA A 497 35.73 2.43 -5.89
CA ALA A 497 34.59 3.05 -6.55
C ALA A 497 34.88 3.29 -8.04
N GLU A 498 33.98 2.83 -8.91
CA GLU A 498 34.05 2.95 -10.37
C GLU A 498 33.25 4.14 -10.86
N ARG A 499 33.65 4.72 -12.00
CA ARG A 499 32.91 5.81 -12.62
C ARG A 499 31.53 5.34 -13.05
N ALA A 500 30.49 6.07 -12.65
CA ALA A 500 29.14 5.76 -13.12
C ALA A 500 28.91 6.25 -14.56
N HIS A 501 27.93 5.66 -15.23
CA HIS A 501 27.55 5.99 -16.61
C HIS A 501 26.18 6.69 -16.63
N GLY A 502 26.09 7.87 -17.26
CA GLY A 502 24.85 8.65 -17.42
C GLY A 502 24.74 9.86 -16.49
N ASP A 503 23.56 10.48 -16.40
CA ASP A 503 23.26 11.68 -15.58
C ASP A 503 23.14 11.39 -14.07
N GLY A 504 23.81 10.33 -13.60
CA GLY A 504 23.72 9.76 -12.25
C GLY A 504 24.81 10.24 -11.28
N PRO A 505 25.13 9.47 -10.22
CA PRO A 505 26.27 9.77 -9.36
C PRO A 505 27.59 9.76 -10.15
N ASP A 506 28.64 10.42 -9.65
CA ASP A 506 29.94 10.44 -10.34
C ASP A 506 30.65 9.09 -10.22
N TRP A 507 30.57 8.48 -9.03
CA TRP A 507 31.21 7.20 -8.72
C TRP A 507 30.30 6.30 -7.87
N ILE A 508 30.44 4.99 -8.05
CA ILE A 508 29.71 3.96 -7.30
C ILE A 508 30.71 2.93 -6.79
N GLY A 509 30.63 2.57 -5.51
CA GLY A 509 31.56 1.62 -4.89
C GLY A 509 31.04 1.05 -3.58
N THR A 510 31.94 0.63 -2.71
CA THR A 510 31.62 0.22 -1.34
C THR A 510 32.47 0.96 -0.32
N ILE A 511 31.88 1.21 0.85
CA ILE A 511 32.53 1.88 1.97
C ILE A 511 32.36 1.06 3.25
N TYR A 512 33.47 0.80 3.95
CA TYR A 512 33.52 0.16 5.25
C TYR A 512 33.42 1.22 6.36
N ASP A 513 32.53 0.99 7.32
CA ASP A 513 32.41 1.80 8.52
C ASP A 513 32.98 1.05 9.73
N PRO A 514 34.16 1.44 10.26
CA PRO A 514 34.74 0.82 11.45
C PRO A 514 33.91 1.03 12.71
N GLY A 515 33.05 2.05 12.76
CA GLY A 515 32.15 2.31 13.89
C GLY A 515 31.10 1.22 14.05
N SER A 516 30.57 0.69 12.94
CA SER A 516 29.56 -0.38 12.94
C SER A 516 30.09 -1.77 12.55
N GLY A 517 31.30 -1.85 12.00
CA GLY A 517 31.86 -3.08 11.46
C GLY A 517 31.24 -3.52 10.13
N ARG A 518 30.44 -2.66 9.48
CA ARG A 518 29.66 -3.00 8.29
C ARG A 518 30.20 -2.35 7.03
N THR A 519 30.01 -3.03 5.90
CA THR A 519 30.32 -2.50 4.57
C THR A 519 29.03 -2.13 3.85
N TYR A 520 28.95 -0.91 3.33
CA TYR A 520 27.81 -0.35 2.62
C TYR A 520 28.14 -0.18 1.14
N ARG A 521 27.13 -0.22 0.27
CA ARG A 521 27.29 0.34 -1.08
C ARG A 521 27.30 1.86 -0.97
N CYS A 522 28.08 2.55 -1.78
CA CYS A 522 28.15 4.01 -1.76
C CYS A 522 28.02 4.64 -3.14
N GLU A 523 27.34 5.78 -3.19
CA GLU A 523 27.33 6.73 -4.32
C GLU A 523 28.09 7.98 -3.92
N ILE A 524 28.95 8.49 -4.82
CA ILE A 524 29.74 9.69 -4.60
C ILE A 524 29.35 10.72 -5.65
N ARG A 525 29.11 11.96 -5.21
CA ARG A 525 28.84 13.11 -6.07
C ARG A 525 29.73 14.27 -5.66
N SER A 526 30.39 14.86 -6.64
CA SER A 526 31.18 16.07 -6.47
C SER A 526 30.23 17.26 -6.42
N ASP A 527 30.32 18.07 -5.38
CA ASP A 527 29.50 19.27 -5.17
C ASP A 527 30.41 20.49 -5.20
N GLY A 528 30.86 20.85 -6.41
CA GLY A 528 31.95 21.80 -6.61
C GLY A 528 33.34 21.20 -6.36
N ALA A 529 34.34 22.07 -6.19
CA ALA A 529 35.74 21.64 -6.00
C ALA A 529 36.04 21.18 -4.56
N ASP A 530 35.30 21.71 -3.58
CA ASP A 530 35.65 21.64 -2.16
C ASP A 530 34.64 20.86 -1.29
N ARG A 531 33.53 20.38 -1.88
CA ARG A 531 32.58 19.49 -1.21
C ARG A 531 32.35 18.20 -1.98
N LEU A 532 32.14 17.13 -1.23
CA LEU A 532 31.85 15.80 -1.74
C LEU A 532 30.63 15.24 -0.98
N GLN A 533 29.60 14.82 -1.69
CA GLN A 533 28.48 14.11 -1.08
C GLN A 533 28.70 12.61 -1.24
N LEU A 534 28.83 11.90 -0.11
CA LEU A 534 28.98 10.45 -0.07
C LEU A 534 27.74 9.84 0.58
N ARG A 535 27.01 9.01 -0.18
CA ARG A 535 25.82 8.32 0.30
C ARG A 535 26.06 6.83 0.44
N GLY A 536 26.10 6.33 1.68
CA GLY A 536 26.15 4.90 1.99
C GLY A 536 24.75 4.30 2.14
N TYR A 537 24.49 3.11 1.57
CA TYR A 537 23.17 2.46 1.59
C TYR A 537 23.24 0.92 1.62
N VAL A 538 22.15 0.31 2.06
CA VAL A 538 21.95 -1.15 2.06
C VAL A 538 20.89 -1.51 1.02
N GLY A 539 21.22 -2.40 0.07
CA GLY A 539 20.26 -2.79 -0.97
C GLY A 539 20.06 -1.72 -2.05
N VAL A 540 19.18 -0.75 -1.80
CA VAL A 540 18.85 0.32 -2.76
C VAL A 540 19.24 1.70 -2.21
N PRO A 541 19.62 2.68 -3.05
CA PRO A 541 20.06 4.01 -2.58
C PRO A 541 19.06 4.76 -1.70
N LEU A 542 17.77 4.41 -1.76
CA LEU A 542 16.72 5.00 -0.92
C LEU A 542 16.88 4.67 0.58
N ILE A 543 17.50 3.53 0.92
CA ILE A 543 17.70 3.06 2.30
C ILE A 543 19.16 3.27 2.69
N GLY A 544 19.50 4.52 3.00
CA GLY A 544 20.87 4.94 3.27
C GLY A 544 20.99 6.35 3.83
N ARG A 545 22.21 6.73 4.18
CA ARG A 545 22.56 8.04 4.76
C ARG A 545 23.52 8.76 3.82
N THR A 546 23.29 10.06 3.61
CA THR A 546 24.23 10.94 2.91
C THR A 546 25.05 11.71 3.93
N THR A 547 26.35 11.77 3.69
CA THR A 547 27.32 12.55 4.47
C THR A 547 28.00 13.54 3.53
N THR A 548 28.29 14.74 4.03
CA THR A 548 29.02 15.76 3.26
C THR A 548 30.43 15.84 3.78
N TRP A 549 31.40 15.64 2.90
CA TRP A 549 32.82 15.74 3.21
C TRP A 549 33.36 17.06 2.66
N ILE A 550 34.32 17.64 3.38
CA ILE A 550 34.88 18.96 3.09
C ILE A 550 36.37 18.81 2.78
N ARG A 551 36.86 19.46 1.73
CA ARG A 551 38.27 19.40 1.35
C ARG A 551 39.14 20.04 2.43
N VAL A 552 40.22 19.36 2.81
CA VAL A 552 41.17 19.85 3.83
C VAL A 552 41.86 21.12 3.32
N GLY A 553 41.88 22.17 4.14
CA GLY A 553 42.53 23.46 3.86
C GLY A 553 41.60 24.53 3.26
N ARG A 554 40.28 24.32 3.32
CA ARG A 554 39.25 25.22 2.76
C ARG A 554 38.20 25.65 3.78
N GLU A 555 38.42 25.37 5.06
CA GLU A 555 37.42 25.54 6.12
C GLU A 555 37.04 27.01 6.34
N ASP A 556 38.03 27.89 6.39
CA ASP A 556 37.86 29.33 6.65
C ASP A 556 37.18 30.06 5.47
N ASP A 557 37.46 29.64 4.24
CA ASP A 557 36.85 30.21 3.02
C ASP A 557 35.32 29.96 3.02
N MET A 558 34.89 28.82 3.56
CA MET A 558 33.49 28.41 3.59
C MET A 558 32.67 29.04 4.73
N CYS A 559 33.30 29.33 5.87
CA CYS A 559 32.67 30.09 6.95
C CYS A 559 32.51 31.58 6.60
N ARG A 560 33.34 32.13 5.70
CA ARG A 560 33.25 33.52 5.23
C ARG A 560 32.16 33.76 4.18
N GLN A 561 31.69 32.70 3.50
CA GLN A 561 30.66 32.77 2.45
C GLN A 561 29.20 32.74 2.96
N THR A 562 28.94 32.55 4.25
CA THR A 562 27.62 32.85 4.80
C THR A 562 27.46 34.37 4.89
N ASP A 563 26.95 34.97 3.81
CA ASP A 563 26.53 36.37 3.78
C ASP A 563 25.64 36.68 4.98
N ARG A 564 26.08 37.69 5.74
CA ARG A 564 25.24 38.48 6.64
C ARG A 564 24.01 38.95 5.84
N PRO A 565 22.76 38.74 6.32
CA PRO A 565 21.70 39.65 5.92
C PRO A 565 22.10 41.04 6.45
N GLU A 566 22.11 42.03 5.56
CA GLU A 566 22.29 43.44 5.92
C GLU A 566 21.41 43.78 7.11
N ALA A 567 22.05 44.28 8.17
CA ALA A 567 21.35 44.84 9.31
C ALA A 567 20.45 45.97 8.82
N ALA A 568 19.14 45.76 8.90
CA ALA A 568 18.16 46.82 8.72
C ALA A 568 18.53 47.97 9.67
N THR A 569 18.87 49.10 9.07
CA THR A 569 19.05 50.40 9.69
C THR A 569 17.85 50.73 10.57
N LEU A 570 18.02 50.67 11.89
CA LEU A 570 17.16 51.34 12.85
C LEU A 570 17.45 52.85 12.74
N HIS A 571 16.66 53.55 11.94
CA HIS A 571 16.53 54.99 12.07
C HIS A 571 15.86 55.28 13.41
N GLY A 572 16.60 55.93 14.30
CA GLY A 572 16.02 56.69 15.39
C GLY A 572 15.36 57.94 14.83
N GLU A 573 14.12 58.18 15.24
CA GLU A 573 13.56 59.52 15.31
C GLU A 573 13.06 59.72 16.74
N ASN A 574 13.67 60.70 17.39
CA ASN A 574 13.31 61.21 18.69
C ASN A 574 13.26 62.74 18.50
N SER A 575 12.07 63.32 18.40
CA SER A 575 11.78 64.74 18.73
C SER A 575 10.36 65.12 18.32
N SER A 576 9.42 65.21 19.26
CA SER A 576 8.85 66.46 19.80
C SER A 576 7.68 66.15 20.74
#